data_AF-A0A6U8Q1J0-F1
#
_entry.id   AF-A0A6U8Q1J0-F1
#
_cell.length_a   1.000
_cell.length_b   1.000
_cell.length_c   1.000
_cell.angle_alpha   90.00
_cell.angle_beta   90.00
_cell.angle_gamma   90.00
#
_symmetry.space_group_name_H-M   'P 1'
#
loop_
_entity.id
_entity.type
_entity.pdbx_description
1 polymer ?
#
loop_
_entity_poly.entity_id
_entity_poly.type
_entity_poly.pdbx_seq_one_letter_code
_entity_poly.pdbx_strand_id
1 'polypeptide(L)'
;RRERLVVLTPRAISLQRWWRVVRGDKIARKLRSVVDRASAEHRSLVAELLALRAACDESAARQAGPQAGPPGRASGAKRFEMWVSLQVGLPEEAEQPPAFTGTQVFSARSAVLRRAGGYLLDFFGDSANVGCKTDGGHYRIERSWKHFEAVLDYVRDGSCALPAAYSPKSQDNRRASSEEEELREFVREAGFYRIRPLLDLATSRLLHCRYSSPRMLSLLAERGLL
;
A
#
# COMPACT_ATOMS: atom_id res chain seq x y z
N ARG A 1 -60.40 -3.27 28.74
CA ARG A 1 -59.87 -3.56 27.36
C ARG A 1 -60.04 -2.38 26.39
N ARG A 2 -61.18 -1.67 26.37
CA ARG A 2 -61.41 -0.50 25.48
C ARG A 2 -60.44 0.68 25.71
N GLU A 3 -60.07 0.99 26.95
CA GLU A 3 -59.19 2.13 27.26
C GLU A 3 -57.73 1.96 26.79
N ARG A 4 -57.18 0.74 26.79
CA ARG A 4 -55.82 0.48 26.28
C ARG A 4 -55.70 0.68 24.77
N LEU A 5 -56.78 0.42 24.02
CA LEU A 5 -56.81 0.63 22.56
C LEU A 5 -56.81 2.12 22.21
N VAL A 6 -57.49 2.97 22.99
CA VAL A 6 -57.53 4.43 22.74
C VAL A 6 -56.15 5.08 22.90
N VAL A 7 -55.30 4.56 23.78
CA VAL A 7 -53.93 5.08 24.02
C VAL A 7 -52.90 4.53 23.03
N LEU A 8 -53.05 3.27 22.59
CA LEU A 8 -52.10 2.62 21.68
C LEU A 8 -52.30 3.03 20.23
N THR A 9 -53.53 3.37 19.82
CA THR A 9 -53.85 3.71 18.42
C THR A 9 -53.15 4.99 17.94
N PRO A 10 -53.14 6.10 18.69
CA PRO A 10 -52.41 7.31 18.30
C PRO A 10 -50.89 7.09 18.24
N ARG A 11 -50.32 6.32 19.17
CA ARG A 11 -48.89 6.00 19.17
C ARG A 11 -48.49 5.10 18.00
N ALA A 12 -49.31 4.12 17.66
CA ALA A 12 -49.09 3.25 16.50
C ALA A 12 -49.20 4.03 15.17
N ILE A 13 -50.13 4.99 15.07
CA ILE A 13 -50.26 5.87 13.90
C ILE A 13 -49.06 6.81 13.79
N SER A 14 -48.58 7.38 14.89
CA SER A 14 -47.37 8.21 14.92
C SER A 14 -46.12 7.41 14.52
N LEU A 15 -45.98 6.18 15.01
CA LEU A 15 -44.91 5.26 14.59
C LEU A 15 -45.01 4.89 13.11
N GLN A 16 -46.20 4.59 12.59
CA GLN A 16 -46.40 4.31 11.16
C GLN A 16 -46.13 5.53 10.28
N ARG A 17 -46.48 6.75 10.72
CA ARG A 17 -46.18 7.99 10.00
C ARG A 17 -44.68 8.26 10.01
N TRP A 18 -44.03 8.12 11.16
CA TRP A 18 -42.58 8.24 11.26
C TRP A 18 -41.87 7.19 10.39
N TRP A 19 -42.37 5.96 10.40
CA TRP A 19 -41.84 4.89 9.56
C TRP A 19 -42.05 5.11 8.07
N ARG A 20 -43.18 5.71 7.66
CA ARG A 20 -43.40 6.16 6.27
C ARG A 20 -42.54 7.35 5.86
N VAL A 21 -42.21 8.24 6.79
CA VAL A 21 -41.29 9.37 6.55
C VAL A 21 -39.86 8.84 6.37
N VAL A 22 -39.40 7.95 7.25
CA VAL A 22 -38.08 7.30 7.15
C VAL A 22 -37.98 6.40 5.91
N ARG A 23 -39.05 5.68 5.57
CA ARG A 23 -39.17 4.92 4.30
C ARG A 23 -39.47 5.79 3.08
N GLY A 24 -39.70 7.09 3.24
CA GLY A 24 -39.93 7.96 2.11
C GLY A 24 -38.71 7.93 1.20
N ASP A 25 -38.90 7.61 -0.08
CA ASP A 25 -37.81 7.39 -1.04
C ASP A 25 -36.77 8.52 -1.06
N LYS A 26 -37.18 9.75 -0.72
CA LYS A 26 -36.30 10.91 -0.63
C LYS A 26 -35.34 10.85 0.56
N ILE A 27 -35.81 10.42 1.74
CA ILE A 27 -34.98 10.29 2.96
C ILE A 27 -34.08 9.06 2.84
N ALA A 28 -34.61 7.93 2.35
CA ALA A 28 -33.81 6.74 2.08
C ALA A 28 -32.70 7.00 1.04
N ARG A 29 -32.99 7.74 -0.05
CA ARG A 29 -31.98 8.16 -1.03
C ARG A 29 -30.90 9.06 -0.41
N LYS A 30 -31.28 10.02 0.43
CA LYS A 30 -30.31 10.89 1.12
C LYS A 30 -29.43 10.11 2.07
N LEU A 31 -30.01 9.22 2.88
CA LEU A 31 -29.25 8.36 3.79
C LEU A 31 -28.28 7.46 3.02
N ARG A 32 -28.74 6.80 1.94
CA ARG A 32 -27.86 6.03 1.05
C ARG A 32 -26.73 6.90 0.51
N SER A 33 -27.03 8.09 -0.01
CA SER A 33 -26.00 9.00 -0.52
C SER A 33 -24.96 9.41 0.53
N VAL A 34 -25.38 9.66 1.78
CA VAL A 34 -24.46 9.99 2.88
C VAL A 34 -23.61 8.78 3.26
N VAL A 35 -24.23 7.60 3.39
CA VAL A 35 -23.53 6.34 3.69
C VAL A 35 -22.57 5.97 2.56
N ASP A 36 -22.98 6.12 1.31
CA ASP A 36 -22.15 5.85 0.14
C ASP A 36 -20.95 6.78 0.12
N ARG A 37 -21.14 8.07 0.39
CA ARG A 37 -20.03 9.03 0.48
C ARG A 37 -19.08 8.70 1.62
N ALA A 38 -19.61 8.37 2.80
CA ALA A 38 -18.80 8.00 3.96
C ALA A 38 -18.07 6.65 3.79
N SER A 39 -18.65 5.72 3.03
CA SER A 39 -18.06 4.39 2.77
C SER A 39 -17.22 4.31 1.49
N ALA A 40 -17.30 5.30 0.61
CA ALA A 40 -16.58 5.31 -0.66
C ALA A 40 -15.06 5.22 -0.46
N GLU A 41 -14.51 6.03 0.45
CA GLU A 41 -13.08 5.99 0.75
C GLU A 41 -12.65 4.65 1.33
N HIS A 42 -13.45 4.07 2.23
CA HIS A 42 -13.17 2.74 2.79
C HIS A 42 -13.18 1.67 1.70
N ARG A 43 -14.20 1.66 0.83
CA ARG A 43 -14.30 0.71 -0.28
C ARG A 43 -13.13 0.86 -1.25
N SER A 44 -12.77 2.10 -1.58
CA SER A 44 -11.63 2.39 -2.45
C SER A 44 -10.33 1.87 -1.85
N LEU A 45 -10.09 2.13 -0.57
CA LEU A 45 -8.89 1.66 0.13
C LEU A 45 -8.84 0.13 0.17
N VAL A 46 -9.92 -0.52 0.58
CA VAL A 46 -9.99 -1.99 0.65
C VAL A 46 -9.77 -2.62 -0.73
N ALA A 47 -10.38 -2.06 -1.79
CA ALA A 47 -10.20 -2.53 -3.15
C ALA A 47 -8.75 -2.36 -3.62
N GLU A 48 -8.12 -1.22 -3.35
CA GLU A 48 -6.71 -0.95 -3.66
C GLU A 48 -5.79 -1.97 -2.96
N LEU A 49 -5.97 -2.17 -1.65
CA LEU A 49 -5.15 -3.11 -0.88
C LEU A 49 -5.28 -4.55 -1.41
N LEU A 50 -6.50 -5.02 -1.70
CA LEU A 50 -6.72 -6.34 -2.26
C LEU A 50 -6.06 -6.48 -3.64
N ALA A 51 -6.14 -5.45 -4.49
CA ALA A 51 -5.49 -5.45 -5.79
C ALA A 51 -3.96 -5.53 -5.69
N LEU A 52 -3.35 -4.79 -4.75
CA LEU A 52 -1.91 -4.87 -4.50
C LEU A 52 -1.49 -6.25 -4.02
N ARG A 53 -2.26 -6.87 -3.11
CA ARG A 53 -1.99 -8.25 -2.65
C ARG A 53 -2.06 -9.25 -3.80
N ALA A 54 -3.12 -9.18 -4.61
CA ALA A 54 -3.28 -10.04 -5.77
C ALA A 54 -2.12 -9.90 -6.77
N ALA A 55 -1.67 -8.67 -7.05
CA ALA A 55 -0.52 -8.43 -7.93
C ALA A 55 0.78 -9.05 -7.40
N CYS A 56 0.99 -9.03 -6.07
CA CYS A 56 2.13 -9.71 -5.45
C CYS A 56 2.01 -11.23 -5.57
N ASP A 57 0.84 -11.79 -5.30
CA ASP A 57 0.60 -13.25 -5.35
C ASP A 57 0.76 -13.79 -6.78
N GLU A 58 0.28 -13.05 -7.78
CA GLU A 58 0.52 -13.37 -9.20
C GLU A 58 1.99 -13.35 -9.56
N SER A 59 2.74 -12.35 -9.09
CA SER A 59 4.18 -12.24 -9.36
C SER A 59 4.95 -13.39 -8.69
N ALA A 60 4.60 -13.73 -7.45
CA ALA A 60 5.17 -14.86 -6.74
C ALA A 60 4.88 -16.18 -7.46
N ALA A 61 3.65 -16.39 -7.94
CA ALA A 61 3.28 -17.58 -8.71
C ALA A 61 4.06 -17.70 -10.04
N ARG A 62 4.28 -16.57 -10.75
CA ARG A 62 5.12 -16.55 -11.97
C ARG A 62 6.57 -16.92 -11.67
N GLN A 63 7.12 -16.40 -10.58
CA GLN A 63 8.49 -16.67 -10.15
C GLN A 63 8.68 -18.10 -9.61
N ALA A 64 7.61 -18.76 -9.16
CA ALA A 64 7.61 -20.15 -8.69
C ALA A 64 7.30 -21.21 -9.78
N GLY A 65 7.07 -20.80 -11.04
CA GLY A 65 6.79 -21.70 -12.17
C GLY A 65 7.93 -22.71 -12.45
N PRO A 66 7.71 -23.70 -13.35
CA PRO A 66 8.58 -24.87 -13.49
C PRO A 66 9.92 -24.54 -14.16
N GLN A 67 10.82 -23.94 -13.41
CA GLN A 67 12.27 -23.99 -13.64
C GLN A 67 12.94 -24.50 -12.37
N ALA A 68 12.62 -25.74 -11.99
CA ALA A 68 13.36 -26.49 -11.00
C ALA A 68 14.40 -27.37 -11.71
N GLY A 69 15.50 -26.74 -12.18
CA GLY A 69 16.76 -27.46 -12.26
C GLY A 69 17.18 -27.86 -10.83
N PRO A 70 17.83 -29.01 -10.63
CA PRO A 70 18.19 -29.47 -9.29
C PRO A 70 19.01 -28.40 -8.57
N PRO A 71 18.88 -28.25 -7.23
CA PRO A 71 19.70 -27.33 -6.46
C PRO A 71 21.15 -27.82 -6.54
N GLY A 72 21.91 -27.28 -7.49
CA GLY A 72 23.34 -27.50 -7.58
C GLY A 72 23.95 -27.02 -6.27
N ARG A 73 24.56 -27.95 -5.53
CA ARG A 73 25.36 -27.67 -4.33
C ARG A 73 26.22 -26.43 -4.58
N ALA A 74 25.91 -25.34 -3.88
CA ALA A 74 26.73 -24.14 -3.90
C ALA A 74 28.07 -24.49 -3.22
N SER A 75 29.06 -24.80 -4.05
CA SER A 75 30.47 -24.88 -3.66
C SER A 75 30.85 -23.57 -2.96
N GLY A 76 31.47 -23.69 -1.78
CA GLY A 76 31.91 -22.61 -0.91
C GLY A 76 33.08 -21.79 -1.46
N ALA A 77 32.96 -21.29 -2.69
CA ALA A 77 33.81 -20.21 -3.18
C ALA A 77 33.25 -18.90 -2.62
N LYS A 78 34.11 -18.04 -2.06
CA LYS A 78 33.78 -16.64 -1.74
C LYS A 78 33.36 -15.95 -3.03
N ARG A 79 32.06 -16.00 -3.36
CA ARG A 79 31.49 -15.29 -4.52
C ARG A 79 31.68 -13.80 -4.23
N PHE A 80 32.39 -13.13 -5.12
CA PHE A 80 32.47 -11.67 -5.11
C PHE A 80 31.03 -11.12 -5.17
N GLU A 81 30.64 -10.39 -4.13
CA GLU A 81 29.35 -9.71 -4.09
C GLU A 81 29.44 -8.42 -4.89
N MET A 82 28.73 -8.38 -6.02
CA MET A 82 28.68 -7.20 -6.88
C MET A 82 27.74 -6.15 -6.28
N TRP A 83 28.29 -4.98 -5.99
CA TRP A 83 27.53 -3.77 -5.67
C TRP A 83 26.94 -3.15 -6.92
N VAL A 84 25.71 -2.68 -6.80
CA VAL A 84 25.00 -1.95 -7.86
C VAL A 84 24.43 -0.66 -7.30
N SER A 85 24.36 0.34 -8.16
CA SER A 85 23.78 1.65 -7.86
C SER A 85 22.45 1.81 -8.62
N LEU A 86 21.43 2.24 -7.88
CA LEU A 86 20.07 2.44 -8.33
C LEU A 86 19.77 3.94 -8.26
N GLN A 87 19.47 4.57 -9.40
CA GLN A 87 18.96 5.92 -9.46
C GLN A 87 17.44 5.85 -9.44
N VAL A 88 16.85 6.15 -8.29
CA VAL A 88 15.40 6.13 -8.07
C VAL A 88 14.88 7.57 -8.11
N GLY A 89 13.91 7.84 -8.96
CA GLY A 89 13.31 9.17 -9.04
C GLY A 89 12.35 9.33 -10.20
N LEU A 90 11.63 10.45 -10.17
CA LEU A 90 10.79 10.89 -11.28
C LEU A 90 11.51 11.99 -12.07
N PRO A 91 11.34 12.06 -13.40
CA PRO A 91 11.94 13.13 -14.20
C PRO A 91 11.45 14.51 -13.73
N GLU A 92 12.35 15.49 -13.70
CA GLU A 92 12.10 16.88 -13.28
C GLU A 92 11.39 17.69 -14.38
N GLU A 93 10.28 17.19 -14.92
CA GLU A 93 9.60 17.83 -16.06
C GLU A 93 8.51 18.84 -15.64
N ALA A 94 8.32 19.09 -14.34
CA ALA A 94 7.23 19.94 -13.84
C ALA A 94 7.72 21.33 -13.36
N GLU A 95 7.03 22.40 -13.79
CA GLU A 95 7.27 23.80 -13.38
C GLU A 95 7.15 24.05 -11.87
N GLN A 96 6.43 23.18 -11.15
CA GLN A 96 6.42 23.08 -9.69
C GLN A 96 6.53 21.61 -9.29
N PRO A 97 7.76 21.13 -9.11
CA PRO A 97 7.99 19.71 -8.94
C PRO A 97 7.66 19.35 -7.46
N PRO A 98 6.82 18.33 -7.19
CA PRO A 98 6.46 17.95 -5.81
C PRO A 98 7.69 17.71 -4.92
N ALA A 99 7.53 17.75 -3.59
CA ALA A 99 8.63 17.71 -2.60
C ALA A 99 9.63 16.53 -2.68
N PHE A 100 9.41 15.57 -3.56
CA PHE A 100 10.26 14.38 -3.80
C PHE A 100 10.52 14.14 -5.30
N THR A 101 10.54 15.21 -6.09
CA THR A 101 11.01 15.17 -7.48
C THR A 101 12.51 15.10 -7.60
N GLY A 102 12.98 14.73 -8.78
CA GLY A 102 14.39 14.46 -9.02
C GLY A 102 14.74 13.02 -8.69
N THR A 103 16.03 12.74 -8.74
CA THR A 103 16.57 11.39 -8.57
C THR A 103 17.52 11.31 -7.39
N GLN A 104 17.43 10.23 -6.63
CA GLN A 104 18.38 9.88 -5.59
C GLN A 104 19.05 8.56 -5.91
N VAL A 105 20.36 8.49 -5.67
CA VAL A 105 21.16 7.28 -5.91
C VAL A 105 21.28 6.46 -4.63
N PHE A 106 20.92 5.19 -4.73
CA PHE A 106 21.04 4.20 -3.66
C PHE A 106 21.99 3.11 -4.07
N SER A 107 22.71 2.52 -3.12
CA SER A 107 23.62 1.41 -3.40
C SER A 107 23.25 0.17 -2.59
N ALA A 108 23.27 -0.99 -3.24
CA ALA A 108 23.02 -2.25 -2.57
C ALA A 108 23.72 -3.41 -3.28
N ARG A 109 23.78 -4.54 -2.60
CA ARG A 109 24.32 -5.78 -3.18
C ARG A 109 23.30 -6.38 -4.13
N SER A 110 23.73 -6.70 -5.35
CA SER A 110 22.86 -7.32 -6.37
C SER A 110 22.20 -8.61 -5.88
N ALA A 111 22.89 -9.42 -5.09
CA ALA A 111 22.36 -10.65 -4.50
C ALA A 111 21.20 -10.39 -3.53
N VAL A 112 21.25 -9.29 -2.78
CA VAL A 112 20.20 -8.89 -1.83
C VAL A 112 18.96 -8.43 -2.59
N LEU A 113 19.13 -7.61 -3.63
CA LEU A 113 18.03 -7.15 -4.49
C LEU A 113 17.33 -8.32 -5.22
N ARG A 114 18.09 -9.30 -5.73
CA ARG A 114 17.52 -10.49 -6.37
C ARG A 114 16.81 -11.40 -5.37
N ARG A 115 17.33 -11.53 -4.14
CA ARG A 115 16.73 -12.36 -3.08
C ARG A 115 15.38 -11.81 -2.61
N ALA A 116 15.21 -10.48 -2.63
CA ALA A 116 13.94 -9.86 -2.28
C ALA A 116 12.76 -10.32 -3.15
N GLY A 117 13.04 -10.82 -4.37
CA GLY A 117 12.00 -11.25 -5.30
C GLY A 117 11.25 -10.07 -5.94
N GLY A 118 10.06 -10.33 -6.44
CA GLY A 118 9.15 -9.30 -6.95
C GLY A 118 9.74 -8.51 -8.11
N TYR A 119 9.49 -7.20 -8.13
CA TYR A 119 9.96 -6.31 -9.21
C TYR A 119 11.48 -6.31 -9.35
N LEU A 120 12.24 -6.32 -8.25
CA LEU A 120 13.70 -6.21 -8.30
C LEU A 120 14.33 -7.46 -8.95
N LEU A 121 13.79 -8.64 -8.67
CA LEU A 121 14.23 -9.87 -9.35
C LEU A 121 13.96 -9.81 -10.85
N ASP A 122 12.74 -9.42 -11.24
CA ASP A 122 12.34 -9.30 -12.65
C ASP A 122 13.20 -8.25 -13.37
N PHE A 123 13.41 -7.09 -12.75
CA PHE A 123 14.21 -5.99 -13.27
C PHE A 123 15.63 -6.41 -13.61
N PHE A 124 16.30 -7.15 -12.72
CA PHE A 124 17.66 -7.65 -12.96
C PHE A 124 17.71 -8.96 -13.77
N GLY A 125 16.56 -9.57 -14.05
CA GLY A 125 16.40 -10.70 -14.96
C GLY A 125 16.25 -10.26 -16.41
N ASP A 126 15.73 -9.05 -16.65
CA ASP A 126 15.54 -8.48 -17.97
C ASP A 126 16.82 -7.83 -18.50
N SER A 127 17.35 -8.38 -19.59
CA SER A 127 18.55 -7.86 -20.26
C SER A 127 18.40 -6.43 -20.77
N ALA A 128 17.18 -5.99 -21.11
CA ALA A 128 16.93 -4.61 -21.56
C ALA A 128 17.23 -3.62 -20.43
N ASN A 129 16.76 -3.89 -19.22
CA ASN A 129 17.00 -3.05 -18.05
C ASN A 129 18.48 -3.08 -17.63
N VAL A 130 19.14 -4.23 -17.78
CA VAL A 130 20.55 -4.37 -17.42
C VAL A 130 21.48 -3.62 -18.40
N GLY A 131 21.08 -3.53 -19.67
CA GLY A 131 21.82 -2.81 -20.72
C GLY A 131 21.62 -1.29 -20.70
N CYS A 132 20.50 -0.81 -20.16
CA CYS A 132 20.17 0.62 -20.11
C CYS A 132 20.60 1.29 -18.80
N LYS A 133 21.90 1.30 -18.53
CA LYS A 133 22.47 2.12 -17.44
C LYS A 133 22.58 3.58 -17.87
N THR A 134 22.50 4.50 -16.91
CA THR A 134 22.82 5.90 -17.15
C THR A 134 24.33 6.07 -17.40
N ASP A 135 24.73 7.26 -17.87
CA ASP A 135 26.14 7.58 -18.11
C ASP A 135 27.01 7.42 -16.85
N GLY A 136 26.41 7.57 -15.66
CA GLY A 136 27.04 7.32 -14.36
C GLY A 136 27.09 5.85 -13.93
N GLY A 137 26.62 4.93 -14.78
CA GLY A 137 26.57 3.49 -14.50
C GLY A 137 25.45 3.05 -13.57
N HIS A 138 24.45 3.90 -13.32
CA HIS A 138 23.33 3.61 -12.43
C HIS A 138 22.17 2.94 -13.18
N TYR A 139 21.49 2.01 -12.54
CA TYR A 139 20.20 1.48 -13.03
C TYR A 139 19.09 2.46 -12.68
N ARG A 140 18.22 2.80 -13.64
CA ARG A 140 17.14 3.77 -13.43
C ARG A 140 15.84 3.08 -12.99
N ILE A 141 15.22 3.61 -11.94
CA ILE A 141 13.89 3.19 -11.46
C ILE A 141 13.00 4.43 -11.38
N GLU A 142 11.94 4.47 -12.18
CA GLU A 142 11.04 5.62 -12.29
C GLU A 142 9.96 5.60 -11.20
N ARG A 143 10.39 5.85 -9.96
CA ARG A 143 9.54 5.87 -8.76
C ARG A 143 9.94 7.00 -7.82
N SER A 144 9.03 7.38 -6.92
CA SER A 144 9.37 8.32 -5.85
C SER A 144 10.44 7.71 -4.94
N TRP A 145 11.51 8.45 -4.70
CA TRP A 145 12.58 8.03 -3.80
C TRP A 145 12.23 8.19 -2.32
N LYS A 146 11.17 8.95 -2.00
CA LYS A 146 10.74 9.32 -0.63
C LYS A 146 10.83 8.17 0.38
N HIS A 147 10.30 7.02 -0.03
CA HIS A 147 10.11 5.84 0.81
C HIS A 147 11.05 4.69 0.44
N PHE A 148 11.90 4.89 -0.57
CA PHE A 148 12.72 3.83 -1.12
C PHE A 148 13.80 3.37 -0.14
N GLU A 149 14.29 4.25 0.72
CA GLU A 149 15.24 3.88 1.78
C GLU A 149 14.67 2.81 2.71
N ALA A 150 13.44 2.99 3.21
CA ALA A 150 12.78 2.01 4.06
C ALA A 150 12.50 0.68 3.33
N VAL A 151 12.15 0.73 2.04
CA VAL A 151 12.05 -0.48 1.20
C VAL A 151 13.40 -1.18 1.12
N LEU A 152 14.48 -0.43 0.91
CA LEU A 152 15.82 -0.97 0.75
C LEU A 152 16.36 -1.57 2.05
N ASP A 153 16.07 -0.95 3.18
CA ASP A 153 16.42 -1.48 4.51
C ASP A 153 15.68 -2.79 4.78
N TYR A 154 14.39 -2.87 4.42
CA TYR A 154 13.66 -4.14 4.49
C TYR A 154 14.31 -5.22 3.62
N VAL A 155 14.72 -4.87 2.40
CA VAL A 155 15.37 -5.79 1.46
C VAL A 155 16.73 -6.27 2.00
N ARG A 156 17.46 -5.42 2.73
CA ARG A 156 18.75 -5.75 3.36
C ARG A 156 18.60 -6.65 4.58
N ASP A 157 17.73 -6.25 5.51
CA ASP A 157 17.73 -6.78 6.87
C ASP A 157 16.47 -7.61 7.20
N GLY A 158 15.49 -7.66 6.30
CA GLY A 158 14.18 -8.29 6.53
C GLY A 158 13.29 -7.50 7.48
N SER A 159 13.69 -6.27 7.85
CA SER A 159 12.94 -5.37 8.72
C SER A 159 13.24 -3.92 8.36
N CYS A 160 12.30 -3.01 8.61
CA CYS A 160 12.50 -1.58 8.40
C CYS A 160 11.67 -0.77 9.39
N ALA A 161 12.07 0.47 9.63
CA ALA A 161 11.21 1.44 10.28
C ALA A 161 10.09 1.85 9.29
N LEU A 162 8.83 1.70 9.69
CA LEU A 162 7.72 2.18 8.87
C LEU A 162 7.65 3.71 8.93
N PRO A 163 7.24 4.37 7.83
CA PRO A 163 7.07 5.82 7.82
C PRO A 163 6.11 6.30 8.91
N ALA A 164 6.51 7.37 9.58
CA ALA A 164 5.72 8.05 10.61
C ALA A 164 5.25 9.42 10.10
N ALA A 165 4.31 10.04 10.82
CA ALA A 165 3.85 11.39 10.53
C ALA A 165 5.04 12.36 10.42
N TYR A 166 5.02 13.22 9.42
CA TYR A 166 6.07 14.19 9.19
C TYR A 166 5.59 15.59 9.61
N SER A 167 6.37 16.19 10.51
CA SER A 167 6.18 17.56 10.99
C SER A 167 7.33 18.44 10.50
N PRO A 168 7.06 19.51 9.72
CA PRO A 168 8.10 20.35 9.16
C PRO A 168 8.90 21.04 10.25
N LYS A 169 10.23 21.05 10.10
CA LYS A 169 11.11 21.91 10.91
C LYS A 169 11.16 23.30 10.27
N SER A 170 11.59 24.31 11.01
CA SER A 170 11.58 25.73 10.59
C SER A 170 12.27 26.05 9.26
N GLN A 171 13.12 25.16 8.75
CA GLN A 171 13.85 25.31 7.48
C GLN A 171 13.31 24.44 6.35
N ASP A 172 12.23 23.69 6.59
CA ASP A 172 11.68 22.72 5.65
C ASP A 172 10.33 23.21 5.10
N ASN A 173 10.28 23.42 3.79
CA ASN A 173 9.09 23.93 3.10
C ASN A 173 8.05 22.84 2.80
N ARG A 174 8.31 21.59 3.22
CA ARG A 174 7.38 20.47 3.00
C ARG A 174 6.11 20.65 3.83
N ARG A 175 5.00 20.18 3.28
CA ARG A 175 3.72 20.13 4.00
C ARG A 175 3.79 19.05 5.08
N ALA A 176 3.23 19.34 6.26
CA ALA A 176 3.00 18.33 7.27
C ALA A 176 2.11 17.20 6.73
N SER A 177 2.45 15.96 7.04
CA SER A 177 1.69 14.78 6.64
C SER A 177 1.35 13.92 7.86
N SER A 178 0.18 13.32 7.80
CA SER A 178 -0.27 12.36 8.80
C SER A 178 0.41 11.00 8.63
N GLU A 179 0.47 10.21 9.70
CA GLU A 179 0.98 8.83 9.63
C GLU A 179 0.19 7.99 8.61
N GLU A 180 -1.13 8.19 8.50
CA GLU A 180 -1.96 7.48 7.53
C GLU A 180 -1.55 7.80 6.08
N GLU A 181 -1.28 9.07 5.77
CA GLU A 181 -0.84 9.49 4.43
C GLU A 181 0.51 8.87 4.07
N GLU A 182 1.47 8.92 5.00
CA GLU A 182 2.81 8.34 4.80
C GLU A 182 2.76 6.83 4.62
N LEU A 183 1.95 6.13 5.42
CA LEU A 183 1.75 4.69 5.30
C LEU A 183 1.03 4.32 4.00
N ARG A 184 0.05 5.10 3.53
CA ARG A 184 -0.61 4.85 2.24
C ARG A 184 0.35 4.94 1.08
N GLU A 185 1.21 5.96 1.06
CA GLU A 185 2.25 6.07 0.04
C GLU A 185 3.23 4.90 0.11
N PHE A 186 3.65 4.51 1.32
CA PHE A 186 4.53 3.38 1.54
C PHE A 186 3.93 2.04 1.07
N VAL A 187 2.65 1.80 1.34
CA VAL A 187 1.92 0.62 0.88
C VAL A 187 1.92 0.53 -0.65
N ARG A 188 1.75 1.66 -1.34
CA ARG A 188 1.83 1.70 -2.81
C ARG A 188 3.22 1.37 -3.33
N GLU A 189 4.28 1.86 -2.67
CA GLU A 189 5.65 1.49 -3.02
C GLU A 189 5.91 0.00 -2.75
N ALA A 190 5.54 -0.52 -1.58
CA ALA A 190 5.69 -1.94 -1.26
C ALA A 190 4.95 -2.84 -2.26
N GLY A 191 3.76 -2.41 -2.69
CA GLY A 191 2.97 -3.05 -3.74
C GLY A 191 3.62 -2.96 -5.13
N PHE A 192 4.21 -1.82 -5.48
CA PHE A 192 4.97 -1.66 -6.74
C PHE A 192 6.18 -2.60 -6.80
N TYR A 193 6.98 -2.66 -5.73
CA TYR A 193 8.13 -3.56 -5.65
C TYR A 193 7.74 -5.03 -5.50
N ARG A 194 6.45 -5.31 -5.24
CA ARG A 194 5.86 -6.63 -5.07
C ARG A 194 6.52 -7.46 -3.97
N ILE A 195 6.91 -6.81 -2.88
CA ILE A 195 7.51 -7.46 -1.72
C ILE A 195 6.39 -7.84 -0.75
N ARG A 196 5.87 -9.06 -0.89
CA ARG A 196 4.64 -9.51 -0.20
C ARG A 196 4.69 -9.32 1.32
N PRO A 197 5.75 -9.74 2.04
CA PRO A 197 5.80 -9.55 3.50
C PRO A 197 5.87 -8.07 3.93
N LEU A 198 6.54 -7.22 3.14
CA LEU A 198 6.60 -5.78 3.41
C LEU A 198 5.25 -5.11 3.21
N LEU A 199 4.53 -5.49 2.13
CA LEU A 199 3.18 -5.03 1.87
C LEU A 199 2.24 -5.39 3.02
N ASP A 200 2.35 -6.61 3.56
CA ASP A 200 1.52 -7.06 4.69
C ASP A 200 1.82 -6.30 5.97
N LEU A 201 3.10 -6.08 6.28
CA LEU A 201 3.54 -5.28 7.42
C LEU A 201 2.98 -3.85 7.33
N ALA A 202 3.13 -3.21 6.18
CA ALA A 202 2.66 -1.84 5.94
C ALA A 202 1.13 -1.74 5.95
N THR A 203 0.44 -2.70 5.33
CA THR A 203 -1.03 -2.76 5.29
C THR A 203 -1.60 -2.92 6.68
N SER A 204 -1.03 -3.80 7.49
CA SER A 204 -1.44 -4.00 8.88
C SER A 204 -1.33 -2.71 9.69
N ARG A 205 -0.17 -2.04 9.61
CA ARG A 205 0.03 -0.76 10.30
C ARG A 205 -0.96 0.31 9.84
N LEU A 206 -1.20 0.42 8.52
CA LEU A 206 -2.16 1.37 7.95
C LEU A 206 -3.59 1.13 8.46
N LEU A 207 -4.03 -0.13 8.48
CA LEU A 207 -5.37 -0.47 8.95
C LEU A 207 -5.55 -0.22 10.45
N HIS A 208 -4.53 -0.49 11.25
CA HIS A 208 -4.52 -0.13 12.68
C HIS A 208 -4.50 1.39 12.92
N CYS A 209 -3.84 2.16 12.04
CA CYS A 209 -3.85 3.62 12.09
C CYS A 209 -5.25 4.17 11.77
N ARG A 210 -5.91 3.65 10.72
CA ARG A 210 -7.22 4.13 10.25
C ARG A 210 -8.39 3.62 11.10
N TYR A 211 -8.31 2.39 11.62
CA TYR A 211 -9.41 1.73 12.32
C TYR A 211 -9.02 1.37 13.75
N SER A 212 -9.65 2.03 14.72
CA SER A 212 -9.52 1.69 16.14
C SER A 212 -10.50 0.60 16.60
N SER A 213 -11.48 0.23 15.76
CA SER A 213 -12.53 -0.72 16.12
C SER A 213 -12.05 -2.17 15.94
N PRO A 214 -12.03 -3.00 17.01
CA PRO A 214 -11.65 -4.41 16.91
C PRO A 214 -12.53 -5.18 15.92
N ARG A 215 -13.84 -4.88 15.90
CA ARG A 215 -14.78 -5.51 14.98
C ARG A 215 -14.47 -5.21 13.51
N MET A 216 -14.06 -3.97 13.20
CA MET A 216 -13.67 -3.61 11.85
C MET A 216 -12.40 -4.35 11.43
N LEU A 217 -11.42 -4.43 12.32
CA LEU A 217 -10.18 -5.18 12.07
C LEU A 217 -10.46 -6.67 11.85
N SER A 218 -11.34 -7.30 12.64
CA SER A 218 -11.76 -8.69 12.40
C SER A 218 -12.39 -8.89 11.03
N LEU A 219 -13.29 -7.99 10.59
CA LEU A 219 -13.91 -8.06 9.26
C LEU A 219 -12.89 -7.88 8.12
N LEU A 220 -11.82 -7.11 8.35
CA LEU A 220 -10.73 -6.93 7.39
C LEU A 220 -9.83 -8.17 7.35
N ALA A 221 -9.59 -8.82 8.49
CA ALA A 221 -8.89 -10.11 8.56
C ALA A 221 -9.66 -11.22 7.81
N GLU A 222 -10.98 -11.28 7.98
CA GLU A 222 -11.85 -12.20 7.22
C GLU A 222 -11.76 -11.98 5.70
N ARG A 223 -11.47 -10.75 5.26
CA ARG A 223 -11.22 -10.42 3.86
C ARG A 223 -9.79 -10.66 3.41
N GLY A 224 -8.94 -11.22 4.27
CA GLY A 224 -7.55 -11.49 3.97
C GLY A 224 -6.75 -10.21 3.77
N LEU A 225 -7.01 -9.16 4.57
CA LEU A 225 -6.20 -7.94 4.64
C LEU A 225 -5.34 -7.83 5.91
N LEU A 226 -5.60 -8.69 6.90
CA LEU A 226 -4.83 -8.84 8.14
C LEU A 226 -4.51 -10.32 8.36
#